data_AF-A0A923X0K5-F1
#
_entry.id   AF-A0A923X0K5-F1
#
_cell.length_a   1.000
_cell.length_b   1.000
_cell.length_c   1.000
_cell.angle_alpha   90.00
_cell.angle_beta   90.00
_cell.angle_gamma   90.00
#
_symmetry.space_group_name_H-M   'P 1'
#
loop_
_entity.id
_entity.type
_entity.pdbx_description
1 polymer ?
#
loop_
_entity_poly.entity_id
_entity_poly.type
_entity_poly.pdbx_seq_one_letter_code
_entity_poly.pdbx_strand_id
1 'polypeptide(L)' 'ILLVDMQKDLKDIVVFSASNQNDGMMRIQVCGADTGNHNVYEIAESDLEKAKSYGFKQWNK' A
#
# COMPACT_ATOMS: atom_id res chain seq x y z
N ILE A 1 -5.67 -6.20 -6.14
CA ILE A 1 -4.52 -6.03 -7.06
C ILE A 1 -3.31 -6.67 -6.41
N LEU A 2 -2.53 -7.47 -7.13
CA LEU A 2 -1.31 -8.08 -6.58
C LEU A 2 -0.29 -7.00 -6.23
N LEU A 3 0.53 -7.26 -5.22
CA LEU A 3 1.54 -6.32 -4.75
C LEU A 3 2.45 -5.82 -5.89
N VAL A 4 2.94 -6.73 -6.75
CA VAL A 4 3.82 -6.38 -7.87
C VAL A 4 3.15 -5.52 -8.94
N ASP A 5 1.83 -5.65 -9.11
CA ASP A 5 1.10 -4.89 -10.12
C ASP A 5 0.84 -3.47 -9.64
N MET A 6 0.42 -3.32 -8.38
CA MET A 6 0.18 -2.00 -7.78
C MET A 6 1.49 -1.23 -7.52
N GLN A 7 2.62 -1.93 -7.33
CA GLN A 7 3.92 -1.29 -7.20
C GLN A 7 4.30 -0.48 -8.45
N LYS A 8 3.83 -0.89 -9.65
CA LYS A 8 4.09 -0.16 -10.91
C LYS A 8 3.49 1.25 -10.89
N ASP A 9 2.46 1.49 -10.09
CA ASP A 9 1.80 2.79 -9.98
C ASP A 9 2.65 3.82 -9.22
N LEU A 10 3.71 3.39 -8.52
CA LEU A 10 4.73 4.27 -7.94
C LEU A 10 5.71 4.83 -8.97
N LYS A 11 5.66 4.35 -10.22
CA LYS A 11 6.37 4.87 -11.40
C LYS A 11 7.88 4.97 -11.17
N ASP A 12 8.38 6.18 -10.91
CA ASP A 12 9.79 6.51 -10.77
C ASP A 12 10.25 6.64 -9.32
N ILE A 13 9.36 6.40 -8.35
CA ILE A 13 9.72 6.31 -6.93
C ILE A 13 10.42 4.98 -6.67
N VAL A 14 11.58 5.04 -6.03
CA VAL A 14 12.34 3.85 -5.62
C VAL A 14 11.65 3.20 -4.42
N VAL A 15 11.35 1.90 -4.55
CA VAL A 15 10.78 1.08 -3.48
C VAL A 15 11.89 0.26 -2.82
N PHE A 16 12.14 0.50 -1.54
CA PHE A 16 13.13 -0.23 -0.74
C PHE A 16 12.61 -1.59 -0.29
N SER A 17 11.34 -1.64 0.12
CA SER A 17 10.67 -2.87 0.52
C SER A 17 9.18 -2.81 0.19
N ALA A 18 8.57 -3.97 0.01
CA ALA A 18 7.14 -4.09 -0.26
C ALA A 18 6.58 -5.28 0.51
N SER A 19 5.44 -5.08 1.18
CA SER A 19 4.78 -6.13 1.97
C SER A 19 3.26 -6.01 1.89
N ASN A 20 2.57 -7.13 2.12
CA ASN A 20 1.14 -7.12 2.35
C ASN A 20 0.92 -7.12 3.88
N GLN A 21 0.29 -6.06 4.41
CA GLN A 21 0.13 -5.84 5.84
C GLN A 21 -1.36 -5.76 6.19
N ASN A 22 -1.75 -6.38 7.30
CA ASN A 22 -3.10 -6.25 7.84
C ASN A 22 -3.19 -5.02 8.75
N ASP A 23 -4.28 -4.26 8.65
CA ASP A 23 -4.54 -3.09 9.51
C ASP A 23 -4.97 -3.46 10.94
N GLY A 24 -5.12 -4.74 11.26
CA GLY A 24 -5.43 -5.24 12.60
C GLY A 24 -6.90 -5.12 13.00
N MET A 25 -7.77 -4.57 12.16
CA MET A 25 -9.19 -4.45 12.48
C MET A 25 -9.95 -5.74 12.17
N MET A 26 -10.76 -6.19 13.12
CA MET A 26 -11.65 -7.34 12.93
C MET A 26 -12.72 -7.01 11.89
N ARG A 27 -12.90 -7.91 10.91
CA ARG A 27 -13.88 -7.78 9.84
C ARG A 27 -14.71 -9.03 9.67
N ILE A 28 -15.91 -8.85 9.12
CA ILE A 28 -16.80 -9.94 8.75
C ILE A 28 -16.17 -10.72 7.58
N GLN A 29 -15.96 -12.02 7.77
CA GLN A 29 -15.33 -12.88 6.78
C GLN A 29 -16.37 -13.48 5.84
N VAL A 30 -16.72 -12.73 4.80
CA VAL A 30 -17.56 -13.18 3.69
C VAL A 30 -16.85 -12.94 2.36
N CYS A 31 -17.23 -13.68 1.31
CA CYS A 31 -16.65 -13.50 -0.01
C CYS A 31 -16.91 -12.07 -0.52
N GLY A 32 -15.85 -11.38 -0.95
CA GLY A 32 -15.92 -10.01 -1.49
C GLY A 32 -15.90 -8.90 -0.44
N ALA A 33 -15.86 -9.22 0.86
CA ALA A 33 -15.65 -8.21 1.90
C ALA A 33 -14.18 -7.78 1.96
N ASP A 34 -13.96 -6.55 2.44
CA ASP A 34 -12.62 -6.05 2.74
C ASP A 34 -11.93 -6.96 3.75
N THR A 35 -10.66 -7.27 3.51
CA THR A 35 -9.85 -8.16 4.35
C THR A 35 -9.00 -7.40 5.37
N GLY A 36 -8.88 -6.07 5.23
CA GLY A 36 -7.94 -5.26 6.00
C GLY A 36 -6.49 -5.36 5.54
N ASN A 37 -6.21 -6.15 4.50
CA ASN A 37 -4.88 -6.29 3.93
C ASN A 37 -4.59 -5.16 2.94
N HIS A 38 -3.44 -4.51 3.12
CA HIS A 38 -2.97 -3.41 2.31
C HIS A 38 -1.57 -3.74 1.75
N ASN A 39 -1.31 -3.34 0.51
CA ASN A 39 0.04 -3.37 -0.03
C ASN A 39 0.77 -2.12 0.46
N VAL A 40 1.82 -2.32 1.25
CA VAL A 40 2.62 -1.28 1.90
C VAL A 40 4.00 -1.26 1.25
N TYR A 41 4.46 -0.05 0.91
CA TYR A 41 5.76 0.18 0.28
C TYR A 41 6.59 1.11 1.14
N GLU A 42 7.85 0.75 1.32
CA GLU A 42 8.86 1.60 1.92
C GLU A 42 9.57 2.39 0.83
N ILE A 43 9.55 3.71 0.94
CA ILE A 43 10.09 4.68 -0.02
C ILE A 43 10.86 5.76 0.75
N ALA A 44 11.60 6.62 0.04
CA ALA A 44 12.20 7.79 0.67
C ALA A 44 11.12 8.77 1.16
N GLU A 45 11.30 9.37 2.33
CA GLU A 45 10.36 10.36 2.87
C GLU A 45 10.19 11.57 1.93
N SER A 46 11.25 11.95 1.21
CA SER A 46 11.21 13.01 0.19
C SER A 46 10.23 12.73 -0.95
N ASP A 47 9.91 11.46 -1.21
CA ASP A 47 8.97 11.04 -2.26
C ASP A 47 7.53 10.91 -1.76
N LEU A 48 7.25 11.17 -0.47
CA LEU A 48 5.92 10.98 0.12
C LEU A 48 4.83 11.81 -0.58
N GLU A 49 5.08 13.10 -0.83
CA GLU A 49 4.11 13.97 -1.51
C GLU A 49 3.87 13.56 -2.96
N LYS A 50 4.91 13.01 -3.61
CA LYS A 50 4.80 12.46 -4.96
C LYS A 50 3.99 11.17 -4.98
N ALA A 51 4.22 10.27 -4.03
CA ALA A 51 3.40 9.06 -3.87
C ALA A 51 1.92 9.42 -3.62
N LYS A 52 1.65 10.43 -2.79
CA LYS A 52 0.30 10.96 -2.58
C LYS A 52 -0.34 11.47 -3.86
N SER A 53 0.43 12.17 -4.71
CA SER A 53 -0.06 12.61 -6.04
C SER A 53 -0.41 11.45 -6.98
N TYR A 54 0.12 10.25 -6.74
CA TYR A 54 -0.22 9.01 -7.46
C TYR A 54 -1.39 8.24 -6.83
N GLY A 55 -2.00 8.78 -5.77
CA GLY A 55 -3.15 8.19 -5.09
C GLY A 55 -2.80 7.30 -3.89
N PHE A 56 -1.52 7.21 -3.52
CA PHE A 56 -1.10 6.49 -2.32
C PHE A 56 -1.37 7.31 -1.06
N LYS A 57 -1.43 6.63 0.08
CA LYS A 57 -1.57 7.25 1.40
C LYS A 57 -0.42 6.82 2.27
N GLN A 58 0.01 7.71 3.16
CA GLN A 58 0.95 7.35 4.20
C GLN A 58 0.35 6.23 5.05
N TRP A 59 1.11 5.15 5.22
CA TRP A 59 0.68 4.03 6.03
C TRP A 59 0.85 4.38 7.51
N ASN A 60 -0.28 4.64 8.18
CA ASN A 60 -0.37 4.83 9.62
C ASN A 60 -1.19 3.66 10.16
N LYS A 61 -0.54 2.77 10.92
CA LYS A 61 -1.19 1.60 11.52
C LYS A 61 -2.09 2.00 12.67
#